data_AF-X0VRS1-F1
#
_entry.id   AF-X0VRS1-F1
#
_cell.length_a   1.000
_cell.length_b   1.000
_cell.length_c   1.000
_cell.angle_alpha   90.00
_cell.angle_beta   90.00
_cell.angle_gamma   90.00
#
_symmetry.space_group_name_H-M   'P 1'
#
loop_
_entity.id
_entity.type
_entity.pdbx_description
1 polymer ?
#
loop_
_entity_poly.entity_id
_entity_poly.type
_entity_poly.pdbx_seq_one_letter_code
_entity_poly.pdbx_strand_id
1 'polypeptide(L)'
;MSELKPIQLGLCCLNTILRSQKPPVFCSRKMIIRTIKEKGIDVLKSKIIENLNDVIKMIEWNEKHGIRVLRLSSELFPHKSNPKVDDY
;
A
#
# COMPACT_ATOMS: atom_id res chain seq x y z
N MET A 1 15.85 5.95 -16.55
CA MET A 1 16.06 5.21 -15.29
C MET A 1 16.79 6.11 -14.33
N SER A 2 16.53 5.99 -13.04
CA SER A 2 17.13 6.81 -11.99
C SER A 2 18.63 6.54 -11.82
N GLU A 3 19.40 7.58 -11.58
CA GLU A 3 20.83 7.46 -11.30
C GLU A 3 21.10 6.93 -9.90
N LEU A 4 22.11 6.07 -9.76
CA LEU A 4 22.55 5.55 -8.47
C LEU A 4 23.44 6.58 -7.76
N LYS A 5 23.00 7.02 -6.59
CA LYS A 5 23.76 7.92 -5.70
C LYS A 5 24.30 7.15 -4.49
N PRO A 6 25.46 7.56 -3.92
CA PRO A 6 26.02 6.95 -2.71
C PRO A 6 25.06 6.97 -1.52
N ILE A 7 24.21 8.00 -1.43
CA ILE A 7 23.14 8.12 -0.43
C ILE A 7 21.80 8.07 -1.15
N GLN A 8 20.91 7.18 -0.71
CA GLN A 8 19.55 7.04 -1.23
C GLN A 8 18.53 7.44 -0.17
N LEU A 9 17.72 8.44 -0.50
CA LEU A 9 16.58 8.83 0.30
C LEU A 9 15.34 8.02 -0.13
N GLY A 10 14.44 7.80 0.82
CA GLY A 10 13.27 6.98 0.62
C GLY A 10 12.00 7.58 1.21
N LEU A 11 10.87 7.06 0.75
CA LEU A 11 9.56 7.36 1.32
C LEU A 11 9.09 6.23 2.23
N CYS A 12 8.29 6.59 3.23
CA CYS A 12 7.74 5.67 4.22
C CYS A 12 6.23 5.62 4.12
N CYS A 13 5.68 4.51 3.62
CA CYS A 13 4.26 4.16 3.50
C CYS A 13 3.44 5.02 2.52
N LEU A 14 3.64 6.33 2.48
CA LEU A 14 2.79 7.29 1.77
C LEU A 14 3.62 8.24 0.91
N ASN A 15 3.10 8.51 -0.28
CA ASN A 15 3.50 9.65 -1.09
C ASN A 15 2.33 10.66 -1.09
N THR A 16 2.55 11.84 -0.53
CA THR A 16 1.50 12.86 -0.34
C THR A 16 0.99 13.43 -1.67
N ILE A 17 1.86 13.49 -2.69
CA ILE A 17 1.51 13.95 -4.04
C ILE A 17 0.56 12.94 -4.70
N LEU A 18 0.91 11.65 -4.64
CA LEU A 18 0.06 10.58 -5.16
C LEU A 18 -1.26 10.45 -4.38
N ARG A 19 -1.23 10.75 -3.08
CA ARG A 19 -2.42 10.71 -2.23
C ARG A 19 -3.42 11.82 -2.54
N SER A 20 -2.97 12.99 -3.01
CA SER A 20 -3.83 14.12 -3.35
C SER A 20 -4.47 14.02 -4.74
N GLN A 21 -4.05 13.04 -5.56
CA GLN A 21 -4.64 12.78 -6.88
C GLN A 21 -6.08 12.22 -6.77
N LYS A 22 -6.81 12.29 -7.89
CA LYS A 22 -8.15 11.71 -8.05
C LYS A 22 -8.11 10.75 -9.25
N PRO A 23 -8.17 9.42 -9.04
CA PRO A 23 -8.30 8.73 -7.75
C PRO A 23 -7.00 8.78 -6.91
N PRO A 24 -7.10 8.68 -5.57
CA PRO A 24 -5.93 8.71 -4.69
C PRO A 24 -5.14 7.40 -4.81
N VAL A 25 -3.81 7.50 -4.83
CA VAL A 25 -2.90 6.34 -4.90
C VAL A 25 -2.16 6.19 -3.56
N PHE A 26 -2.38 5.05 -2.88
CA PHE A 26 -1.74 4.70 -1.60
C PHE A 26 -1.88 3.21 -1.30
N CYS A 27 -1.05 2.65 -0.41
CA CYS A 27 -1.01 1.20 -0.16
C CYS A 27 -1.48 0.76 1.25
N SER A 28 -2.25 1.61 1.94
CA SER A 28 -2.65 1.42 3.34
C SER A 28 -4.17 1.47 3.55
N ARG A 29 -4.96 0.95 2.60
CA ARG A 29 -6.42 0.79 2.79
C ARG A 29 -6.65 -0.23 3.89
N LYS A 30 -7.31 0.20 4.95
CA LYS A 30 -7.69 -0.65 6.09
C LYS A 30 -9.14 -1.09 5.99
N MET A 31 -9.49 -2.13 6.73
CA MET A 31 -10.87 -2.58 6.91
C MET A 31 -11.06 -2.97 8.36
N ILE A 32 -12.21 -2.61 8.96
CA ILE A 32 -12.52 -2.99 10.33
C ILE A 32 -13.05 -4.42 10.39
N ILE A 33 -12.73 -5.15 11.46
CA ILE A 33 -13.17 -6.54 11.69
C ILE A 33 -14.70 -6.69 11.56
N ARG A 34 -15.48 -5.70 12.03
CA ARG A 34 -16.95 -5.72 11.92
C ARG A 34 -17.39 -5.84 10.45
N THR A 35 -16.82 -5.04 9.56
CA THR A 35 -17.17 -5.07 8.13
C THR A 35 -16.70 -6.35 7.45
N ILE A 36 -15.59 -6.93 7.89
CA ILE A 36 -15.13 -8.24 7.40
C ILE A 36 -16.16 -9.32 7.76
N LYS A 37 -16.68 -9.31 8.99
CA LYS A 37 -17.73 -10.24 9.43
C LYS A 37 -19.04 -10.05 8.68
N GLU A 38 -19.41 -8.80 8.39
CA GLU A 38 -20.65 -8.47 7.67
C GLU A 38 -20.58 -8.79 6.17
N LYS A 39 -19.45 -8.51 5.52
CA LYS A 39 -19.32 -8.59 4.04
C LYS A 39 -18.49 -9.79 3.55
N GLY A 40 -17.89 -10.54 4.46
CA GLY A 40 -16.98 -11.64 4.15
C GLY A 40 -15.54 -11.20 3.87
N ILE A 41 -14.64 -12.19 3.88
CA ILE A 41 -13.19 -12.01 3.70
C ILE A 41 -12.81 -11.61 2.27
N ASP A 42 -13.65 -11.88 1.27
CA ASP A 42 -13.34 -11.58 -0.14
C ASP A 42 -13.29 -10.07 -0.42
N VAL A 43 -14.06 -9.28 0.35
CA VAL A 43 -13.98 -7.81 0.29
C VAL A 43 -12.64 -7.31 0.83
N LEU A 44 -12.08 -7.98 1.84
CA LEU A 44 -10.74 -7.67 2.34
C LEU A 44 -9.68 -8.00 1.27
N LYS A 45 -9.76 -9.18 0.63
CA LYS A 45 -8.86 -9.57 -0.47
C LYS A 45 -8.88 -8.56 -1.61
N SER A 46 -10.06 -8.07 -1.97
CA SER A 46 -10.23 -7.01 -2.97
C SER A 46 -9.49 -5.72 -2.60
N LYS A 47 -9.55 -5.31 -1.31
CA LYS A 47 -8.81 -4.14 -0.80
C LYS A 47 -7.30 -4.34 -0.80
N ILE A 48 -6.83 -5.55 -0.55
CA ILE A 48 -5.41 -5.91 -0.65
C ILE A 48 -4.93 -5.78 -2.09
N ILE A 49 -5.70 -6.26 -3.07
CA ILE A 49 -5.40 -6.10 -4.49
C ILE A 49 -5.33 -4.61 -4.86
N GLU A 50 -6.25 -3.78 -4.38
CA GLU A 50 -6.16 -2.31 -4.56
C GLU A 50 -4.87 -1.72 -3.98
N ASN A 51 -4.45 -2.15 -2.78
CA ASN A 51 -3.20 -1.69 -2.19
C ASN A 51 -1.99 -2.12 -3.03
N LEU A 52 -1.93 -3.37 -3.50
CA LEU A 52 -0.84 -3.89 -4.32
C LEU A 52 -0.75 -3.16 -5.67
N ASN A 53 -1.89 -2.90 -6.32
CA ASN A 53 -1.94 -2.14 -7.56
C ASN A 53 -1.41 -0.70 -7.38
N ASP A 54 -1.70 -0.08 -6.24
CA ASP A 54 -1.18 1.24 -5.94
C ASP A 54 0.31 1.23 -5.55
N VAL A 55 0.82 0.15 -4.93
CA VAL A 55 2.27 -0.03 -4.71
C VAL A 55 3.03 0.03 -6.03
N ILE A 56 2.52 -0.63 -7.07
CA ILE A 56 3.15 -0.62 -8.41
C ILE A 56 3.25 0.83 -8.92
N LYS A 57 2.15 1.59 -8.89
CA LYS A 57 2.14 3.00 -9.31
C LYS A 57 3.08 3.86 -8.47
N MET A 58 3.17 3.60 -7.17
CA MET A 58 4.10 4.30 -6.27
C MET A 58 5.56 4.01 -6.63
N ILE A 59 5.91 2.75 -6.95
CA ILE A 59 7.25 2.36 -7.38
C ILE A 59 7.60 3.02 -8.72
N GLU A 60 6.69 2.99 -9.69
CA GLU A 60 6.89 3.64 -10.99
C GLU A 60 7.09 5.15 -10.86
N TRP A 61 6.29 5.80 -10.01
CA TRP A 61 6.43 7.23 -9.74
C TRP A 61 7.76 7.52 -9.04
N ASN A 62 8.13 6.72 -8.05
CA ASN A 62 9.37 6.87 -7.31
C ASN A 62 10.59 6.74 -8.24
N GLU A 63 10.60 5.75 -9.13
CA GLU A 63 11.67 5.56 -10.12
C GLU A 63 11.80 6.78 -11.06
N LYS A 64 10.67 7.34 -11.51
CA LYS A 64 10.66 8.58 -12.33
C LYS A 64 11.22 9.80 -11.58
N HIS A 65 11.18 9.80 -10.25
CA HIS A 65 11.65 10.91 -9.40
C HIS A 65 12.97 10.60 -8.68
N GLY A 66 13.65 9.50 -9.02
CA GLY A 66 14.94 9.14 -8.43
C GLY A 66 14.88 8.63 -6.98
N ILE A 67 13.71 8.19 -6.53
CA ILE A 67 13.50 7.61 -5.19
C ILE A 67 13.61 6.08 -5.32
N ARG A 68 14.60 5.48 -4.67
CA ARG A 68 14.89 4.04 -4.79
C ARG A 68 14.64 3.23 -3.52
N VAL A 69 14.28 3.91 -2.43
CA VAL A 69 13.90 3.27 -1.17
C VAL A 69 12.43 3.56 -0.88
N LEU A 70 11.65 2.51 -0.64
CA LEU A 70 10.25 2.61 -0.24
C LEU A 70 9.97 1.61 0.89
N ARG A 71 9.62 2.11 2.07
CA ARG A 71 9.09 1.26 3.14
C ARG A 71 7.59 1.08 2.95
N LEU A 72 7.13 -0.16 2.83
CA LEU A 72 5.71 -0.47 2.68
C LEU A 72 4.97 -0.39 4.03
N SER A 73 3.68 -0.12 3.96
CA SER A 73 2.82 -0.09 5.15
C SER A 73 2.55 -1.51 5.65
N SER A 74 2.50 -1.69 6.97
CA SER A 74 1.99 -2.92 7.59
C SER A 74 0.52 -3.20 7.26
N GLU A 75 -0.20 -2.19 6.79
CA GLU A 75 -1.62 -2.26 6.39
C GLU A 75 -1.80 -2.73 4.95
N LEU A 76 -0.71 -3.13 4.27
CA LEU A 76 -0.77 -3.73 2.95
C LEU A 76 -1.66 -4.99 2.96
N PHE A 77 -1.56 -5.77 4.04
CA PHE A 77 -2.38 -6.94 4.34
C PHE A 77 -3.09 -6.75 5.70
N PRO A 78 -4.26 -6.10 5.75
CA PRO A 78 -4.92 -5.77 7.00
C PRO A 78 -5.30 -7.03 7.79
N HIS A 79 -4.99 -7.05 9.09
CA HIS A 79 -5.30 -8.17 9.98
C HIS A 79 -4.62 -9.51 9.68
N LYS A 80 -3.56 -9.55 8.84
CA LYS A 80 -2.87 -10.81 8.51
C LYS A 80 -2.35 -11.60 9.72
N SER A 81 -1.98 -10.92 10.81
CA SER A 81 -1.52 -11.54 12.06
C SER A 81 -2.58 -11.58 13.16
N ASN A 82 -3.83 -11.23 12.87
CA ASN A 82 -4.90 -11.14 13.87
C ASN A 82 -5.68 -12.46 13.94
N PRO A 83 -5.67 -13.18 15.09
CA PRO A 83 -6.36 -14.47 15.22
C PRO A 83 -7.89 -14.37 15.16
N LYS A 84 -8.46 -13.16 15.18
CA LYS A 84 -9.92 -12.91 15.10
C LYS A 84 -10.46 -12.79 13.67
N VAL A 85 -9.59 -12.91 12.67
CA VAL A 85 -9.92 -12.82 11.25
C VAL A 85 -9.47 -14.10 10.59
N ASP A 86 -10.28 -14.62 9.68
CA ASP A 86 -9.94 -15.82 8.92
C ASP A 86 -8.63 -15.61 8.15
N ASP A 87 -7.79 -16.63 8.12
CA ASP A 87 -6.52 -16.56 7.41
C ASP A 87 -6.75 -16.56 5.89
N TYR A 88 -5.93 -15.81 5.16
CA TYR A 88 -6.08 -15.56 3.72
C TYR A 88 -4.75 -15.38 3.00
#